data_AF-A0A2R6N9V6-F1
#
_entry.id   AF-A0A2R6N9V6-F1
#
_cell.length_a   1.000
_cell.length_b   1.000
_cell.length_c   1.000
_cell.angle_alpha   90.00
_cell.angle_beta   90.00
_cell.angle_gamma   90.00
#
_symmetry.space_group_name_H-M   'P 1'
#
loop_
_entity.id
_entity.type
_entity.pdbx_description
1 polymer ?
#
loop_
_entity_poly.entity_id
_entity_poly.type
_entity_poly.pdbx_seq_one_letter_code
_entity_poly.pdbx_strand_id
1 'polypeptide(L)'
;MRCGESTVPETLAVHLNRDRLHAIEAPDSFETADSFVVEIENHGEAAHAHLRLDDGLAEIASLPTGNHYVRTGTVERVPISVRDPGPLTGTLTVATAYGSETHDIEVAVEPAAGKQAVEIDESLIEGSNSTTTRSSGTASTTTSASGTSRSTSSSPPSTTARSGTGRSSGIETPGLLAGTALVILVGIGLLFLDGPAMFVGTIAVLGGLVVAGYLLLY
;
A
#
# COMPACT_ATOMS: atom_id res chain seq x y z
N MET A 1 -31.90 25.55 5.07
CA MET A 1 -30.97 24.47 5.44
C MET A 1 -31.44 23.19 4.78
N ARG A 2 -30.76 22.72 3.72
CA ARG A 2 -31.01 21.37 3.19
C ARG A 2 -30.25 20.40 4.10
N CYS A 3 -30.99 19.57 4.83
CA CYS A 3 -30.42 18.39 5.48
C CYS A 3 -29.72 17.58 4.39
N GLY A 4 -28.43 17.30 4.57
CA GLY A 4 -27.68 16.42 3.68
C GLY A 4 -28.39 15.08 3.63
N GLU A 5 -28.61 14.58 2.41
CA GLU A 5 -28.89 13.17 2.16
C GLU A 5 -27.88 12.38 2.99
N SER A 6 -28.35 11.57 3.94
CA SER A 6 -27.48 10.67 4.68
C SER A 6 -27.16 9.52 3.74
N THR A 7 -26.36 9.80 2.70
CA THR A 7 -25.94 8.82 1.72
C THR A 7 -25.18 7.75 2.47
N VAL A 8 -25.78 6.57 2.58
CA VAL A 8 -25.11 5.39 3.11
C VAL A 8 -23.91 5.17 2.19
N PRO A 9 -22.67 5.12 2.71
CA PRO A 9 -21.50 4.96 1.86
C PRO A 9 -21.62 3.66 1.07
N GLU A 10 -21.31 3.72 -0.21
CA GLU A 10 -21.29 2.54 -1.07
C GLU A 10 -20.29 1.52 -0.51
N THR A 11 -20.57 0.24 -0.71
CA THR A 11 -19.82 -0.83 -0.06
C THR A 11 -19.33 -1.85 -1.07
N LEU A 12 -18.02 -2.07 -1.08
CA LEU A 12 -17.34 -3.10 -1.85
C LEU A 12 -17.16 -4.34 -0.97
N ALA A 13 -17.87 -5.42 -1.29
CA ALA A 13 -17.78 -6.68 -0.56
C ALA A 13 -16.55 -7.48 -1.01
N VAL A 14 -15.75 -7.92 -0.03
CA VAL A 14 -14.58 -8.78 -0.22
C VAL A 14 -14.71 -9.94 0.75
N HIS A 15 -14.74 -11.16 0.23
CA HIS A 15 -14.82 -12.37 1.05
C HIS A 15 -13.45 -13.03 1.12
N LEU A 16 -13.03 -13.38 2.34
CA LEU A 16 -11.80 -14.12 2.61
C LEU A 16 -12.13 -15.53 3.08
N ASN A 17 -11.30 -16.48 2.68
CA ASN A 17 -11.37 -17.88 3.11
C ASN A 17 -12.73 -18.55 2.83
N ARG A 18 -13.49 -18.08 1.83
CA ARG A 18 -14.83 -18.61 1.51
C ARG A 18 -14.76 -19.95 0.77
N ASP A 19 -13.94 -20.02 -0.28
CA ASP A 19 -13.78 -21.23 -1.08
C ASP A 19 -12.66 -22.14 -0.58
N ARG A 20 -11.50 -21.55 -0.26
CA ARG A 20 -10.30 -22.25 0.22
C ARG A 20 -9.52 -21.36 1.19
N LEU A 21 -8.61 -21.97 1.94
CA LEU A 21 -7.71 -21.23 2.83
C LEU A 21 -6.96 -20.15 2.04
N HIS A 22 -6.97 -18.94 2.57
CA HIS A 22 -6.41 -17.70 2.03
C HIS A 22 -7.03 -17.17 0.74
N ALA A 23 -8.03 -17.83 0.16
CA ALA A 23 -8.69 -17.30 -1.03
C ALA A 23 -9.34 -15.94 -0.78
N ILE A 24 -9.31 -15.14 -1.84
CA ILE A 24 -9.97 -13.86 -1.95
C ILE A 24 -11.06 -14.00 -3.02
N GLU A 25 -12.28 -13.62 -2.68
CA GLU A 25 -13.39 -13.51 -3.62
C GLU A 25 -13.92 -12.07 -3.54
N ALA A 26 -13.81 -11.35 -4.64
CA ALA A 26 -14.26 -9.98 -4.78
C ALA A 26 -14.73 -9.75 -6.22
N PRO A 27 -15.52 -8.71 -6.50
CA PRO A 27 -15.88 -8.36 -7.86
C PRO A 27 -14.67 -7.83 -8.64
N ASP A 28 -14.62 -8.08 -9.94
CA ASP A 28 -13.52 -7.61 -10.80
C ASP A 28 -13.55 -6.08 -11.01
N SER A 29 -14.72 -5.46 -10.85
CA SER A 29 -14.91 -4.01 -11.02
C SER A 29 -15.89 -3.43 -9.99
N PHE A 30 -15.68 -2.17 -9.64
CA PHE A 30 -16.50 -1.41 -8.69
C PHE A 30 -16.59 0.06 -9.12
N GLU A 31 -17.81 0.55 -9.27
CA GLU A 31 -18.11 1.94 -9.60
C GLU A 31 -18.56 2.69 -8.35
N THR A 32 -18.06 3.90 -8.14
CA THR A 32 -18.45 4.76 -7.02
C THR A 32 -18.44 6.23 -7.43
N ALA A 33 -19.26 7.05 -6.78
CA ALA A 33 -19.25 8.49 -7.00
C ALA A 33 -18.50 9.32 -5.95
N ASP A 34 -18.23 8.73 -4.78
CA ASP A 34 -17.66 9.39 -3.63
C ASP A 34 -16.87 8.37 -2.78
N SER A 35 -16.57 8.73 -1.53
CA SER A 35 -15.94 7.83 -0.56
C SER A 35 -16.80 6.59 -0.32
N PHE A 36 -16.16 5.42 -0.23
CA PHE A 36 -16.80 4.12 -0.09
C PHE A 36 -16.12 3.28 0.99
N VAL A 37 -16.73 2.15 1.36
CA VAL A 37 -16.22 1.23 2.37
C VAL A 37 -15.91 -0.12 1.73
N VAL A 38 -14.74 -0.68 2.03
CA VAL A 38 -14.43 -2.07 1.73
C VAL A 38 -14.84 -2.92 2.92
N GLU A 39 -15.82 -3.80 2.73
CA GLU A 39 -16.25 -4.78 3.73
C GLU A 39 -15.51 -6.09 3.50
N ILE A 40 -14.60 -6.42 4.41
CA ILE A 40 -13.82 -7.65 4.37
C ILE A 40 -14.46 -8.65 5.32
N GLU A 41 -15.18 -9.63 4.77
CA GLU A 41 -15.82 -10.70 5.53
C GLU A 41 -14.96 -11.97 5.50
N ASN A 42 -14.53 -12.42 6.69
CA ASN A 42 -13.73 -13.63 6.80
C ASN A 42 -14.57 -14.85 7.19
N HIS A 43 -14.64 -15.83 6.29
CA HIS A 43 -15.40 -17.08 6.46
C HIS A 43 -14.60 -18.22 7.12
N GLY A 44 -13.29 -18.03 7.35
CA GLY A 44 -12.38 -19.10 7.80
C GLY A 44 -11.40 -18.65 8.88
N GLU A 45 -10.16 -19.14 8.82
CA GLU A 45 -9.12 -18.80 9.79
C GLU A 45 -8.79 -17.30 9.77
N ALA A 46 -8.35 -16.76 10.91
CA ALA A 46 -7.93 -15.37 10.99
C ALA A 46 -6.84 -15.06 9.95
N ALA A 47 -6.98 -13.92 9.27
CA ALA A 47 -6.13 -13.57 8.14
C ALA A 47 -5.67 -12.12 8.20
N HIS A 48 -4.51 -11.87 7.62
CA HIS A 48 -4.06 -10.52 7.28
C HIS A 48 -4.40 -10.22 5.83
N ALA A 49 -5.11 -9.12 5.61
CA ALA A 49 -5.44 -8.59 4.31
C ALA A 49 -4.66 -7.30 4.08
N HIS A 50 -3.93 -7.26 2.98
CA HIS A 50 -3.22 -6.08 2.53
C HIS A 50 -4.01 -5.39 1.43
N LEU A 51 -4.36 -4.13 1.67
CA LEU A 51 -5.07 -3.30 0.71
C LEU A 51 -4.10 -2.26 0.17
N ARG A 52 -4.08 -2.10 -1.15
CA ARG A 52 -3.24 -1.13 -1.83
C ARG A 52 -4.02 -0.45 -2.95
N LEU A 53 -3.93 0.87 -2.98
CA LEU A 53 -4.35 1.67 -4.12
C LEU A 53 -3.17 1.76 -5.10
N ASP A 54 -3.44 1.68 -6.40
CA ASP A 54 -2.45 2.02 -7.42
C ASP A 54 -2.11 3.51 -7.39
N ASP A 55 -1.10 3.92 -8.17
CA ASP A 55 -0.62 5.29 -8.16
C ASP A 55 -1.68 6.29 -8.64
N GLY A 56 -2.54 5.89 -9.58
CA GLY A 56 -3.65 6.72 -10.05
C GLY A 56 -4.69 6.92 -8.94
N LEU A 57 -5.22 5.83 -8.38
CA LEU A 57 -6.25 5.93 -7.34
C LEU A 57 -5.72 6.58 -6.05
N ALA A 58 -4.44 6.38 -5.71
CA ALA A 58 -3.79 7.01 -4.56
C ALA A 58 -3.64 8.54 -4.69
N GLU A 59 -3.74 9.10 -5.89
CA GLU A 59 -3.73 10.55 -6.11
C GLU A 59 -5.00 11.21 -5.55
N ILE A 60 -6.16 10.60 -5.79
CA ILE A 60 -7.47 11.17 -5.44
C ILE A 60 -8.10 10.53 -4.20
N ALA A 61 -7.67 9.33 -3.83
CA ALA A 61 -8.22 8.56 -2.72
C ALA A 61 -7.14 8.22 -1.69
N SER A 62 -7.58 8.04 -0.45
CA SER A 62 -6.69 7.67 0.66
C SER A 62 -7.25 6.53 1.48
N LEU A 63 -6.35 5.60 1.78
CA LEU A 63 -6.59 4.44 2.64
C LEU A 63 -5.93 4.71 4.00
N PRO A 64 -6.65 4.53 5.13
CA PRO A 64 -6.11 4.85 6.46
C PRO A 64 -4.98 3.92 6.88
N THR A 65 -5.03 2.65 6.49
CA THR A 65 -4.01 1.64 6.77
C THR A 65 -4.10 0.58 5.68
N GLY A 66 -2.96 0.07 5.23
CA GLY A 66 -2.90 -0.95 4.18
C GLY A 66 -2.83 -2.39 4.68
N ASN A 67 -2.87 -2.64 6.00
CA ASN A 67 -2.80 -3.99 6.58
C ASN A 67 -3.91 -4.16 7.62
N HIS A 68 -4.81 -5.10 7.38
CA HIS A 68 -5.96 -5.37 8.22
C HIS A 68 -5.90 -6.79 8.76
N TYR A 69 -6.05 -6.93 10.06
CA TYR A 69 -6.20 -8.22 10.70
C TYR A 69 -7.68 -8.53 10.90
N VAL A 70 -8.19 -9.54 10.19
CA VAL A 70 -9.60 -9.93 10.24
C VAL A 70 -9.73 -11.26 10.98
N ARG A 71 -10.47 -11.24 12.10
CA ARG A 71 -10.71 -12.45 12.90
C ARG A 71 -11.63 -13.42 12.16
N THR A 72 -11.59 -14.68 12.58
CA THR A 72 -12.51 -15.72 12.09
C THR A 72 -13.97 -15.32 12.27
N GLY A 73 -14.74 -15.40 11.19
CA GLY A 73 -16.18 -15.12 11.20
C GLY A 73 -16.54 -13.67 11.45
N THR A 74 -15.61 -12.73 11.21
CA THR A 74 -15.85 -11.30 11.43
C THR A 74 -15.80 -10.50 10.13
N VAL A 75 -16.48 -9.35 10.16
CA VAL A 75 -16.44 -8.35 9.10
C VAL A 75 -15.61 -7.17 9.58
N GLU A 76 -14.59 -6.81 8.81
CA GLU A 76 -13.79 -5.61 9.00
C GLU A 76 -14.19 -4.56 7.96
N ARG A 77 -14.42 -3.32 8.40
CA ARG A 77 -14.82 -2.21 7.51
C ARG A 77 -13.67 -1.24 7.33
N VAL A 78 -13.22 -1.09 6.09
CA VAL A 78 -12.10 -0.22 5.73
C VAL A 78 -12.62 0.96 4.91
N PRO A 79 -12.71 2.17 5.49
CA PRO A 79 -13.18 3.33 4.74
C PRO A 79 -12.09 3.82 3.79
N ILE A 80 -12.46 4.05 2.53
CA ILE A 80 -11.64 4.71 1.52
C ILE A 80 -12.18 6.12 1.32
N SER A 81 -11.34 7.11 1.61
CA SER A 81 -11.72 8.53 1.51
C SER A 81 -11.27 9.10 0.17
N VAL A 82 -12.23 9.43 -0.69
CA VAL A 82 -12.01 10.13 -1.97
C VAL A 82 -12.10 11.64 -1.73
N ARG A 83 -11.08 12.39 -2.13
CA ARG A 83 -10.96 13.84 -1.88
C ARG A 83 -11.38 14.68 -3.08
N ASP A 84 -10.99 14.25 -4.28
CA ASP A 84 -11.30 14.94 -5.53
C ASP A 84 -11.93 13.94 -6.50
N PRO A 85 -13.27 13.78 -6.47
CA PRO A 85 -13.97 12.86 -7.36
C PRO A 85 -14.00 13.43 -8.78
N GLY A 86 -12.89 13.27 -9.50
CA GLY A 86 -12.82 13.39 -10.95
C GLY A 86 -13.02 12.02 -11.62
N PRO A 87 -13.38 11.98 -12.92
CA PRO A 87 -13.45 10.73 -13.66
C PRO A 87 -12.07 10.07 -13.68
N LEU A 88 -11.89 9.04 -12.88
CA LEU A 88 -10.65 8.29 -12.78
C LEU A 88 -10.95 6.81 -12.61
N THR A 89 -10.22 5.99 -13.38
CA THR A 89 -10.16 4.55 -13.19
C THR A 89 -8.80 4.19 -12.61
N GLY A 90 -8.80 3.41 -11.53
CA GLY A 90 -7.60 2.86 -10.93
C GLY A 90 -7.82 1.43 -10.46
N THR A 91 -6.88 0.92 -9.67
CA THR A 91 -6.91 -0.46 -9.19
C THR A 91 -6.76 -0.52 -7.68
N LEU A 92 -7.68 -1.21 -7.02
CA LEU A 92 -7.57 -1.62 -5.63
C LEU A 92 -7.10 -3.08 -5.59
N THR A 93 -5.87 -3.29 -5.15
CA THR A 93 -5.32 -4.62 -4.94
C THR A 93 -5.61 -5.08 -3.51
N VAL A 94 -6.18 -6.29 -3.39
CA VAL A 94 -6.33 -7.02 -2.14
C VAL A 94 -5.40 -8.22 -2.16
N ALA A 95 -4.56 -8.36 -1.14
CA ALA A 95 -3.61 -9.47 -1.03
C ALA A 95 -3.68 -10.15 0.34
N THR A 96 -3.58 -11.47 0.37
CA THR A 96 -3.58 -12.30 1.59
C THR A 96 -2.41 -13.28 1.54
N ALA A 97 -2.22 -14.06 2.61
CA ALA A 97 -1.15 -15.07 2.72
C ALA A 97 0.23 -14.55 2.29
N TYR A 98 0.61 -13.38 2.82
CA TYR A 98 1.87 -12.71 2.51
C TYR A 98 2.04 -12.36 1.01
N GLY A 99 0.94 -12.15 0.29
CA GLY A 99 0.95 -11.79 -1.14
C GLY A 99 0.98 -12.98 -2.09
N SER A 100 0.89 -14.22 -1.59
CA SER A 100 0.75 -15.40 -2.46
C SER A 100 -0.62 -15.50 -3.12
N GLU A 101 -1.63 -14.86 -2.53
CA GLU A 101 -2.97 -14.72 -3.07
C GLU A 101 -3.25 -13.23 -3.25
N THR A 102 -3.63 -12.82 -4.45
CA THR A 102 -3.89 -11.42 -4.81
C THR A 102 -5.09 -11.35 -5.74
N HIS A 103 -5.91 -10.32 -5.55
CA HIS A 103 -7.02 -9.99 -6.43
C HIS A 103 -7.03 -8.48 -6.69
N ASP A 104 -7.11 -8.12 -7.97
CA ASP A 104 -7.10 -6.74 -8.44
C ASP A 104 -8.52 -6.34 -8.84
N ILE A 105 -9.00 -5.24 -8.26
CA ILE A 105 -10.35 -4.72 -8.49
C ILE A 105 -10.23 -3.40 -9.23
N GLU A 106 -10.83 -3.29 -10.40
CA GLU A 106 -10.92 -2.03 -11.15
C GLU A 106 -11.91 -1.10 -10.44
N VAL A 107 -11.44 0.05 -9.97
CA VAL A 107 -12.28 1.05 -9.30
C VAL A 107 -12.45 2.25 -10.22
N ALA A 108 -13.68 2.50 -10.64
CA ALA A 108 -14.07 3.68 -11.40
C ALA A 108 -14.74 4.69 -10.48
N VAL A 109 -14.15 5.86 -10.34
CA VAL A 109 -14.71 6.99 -9.61
C VAL A 109 -15.35 7.94 -10.63
N GLU A 110 -16.68 8.00 -10.66
CA GLU A 110 -17.42 8.89 -11.57
C GLU A 110 -18.12 10.00 -10.78
N PRO A 111 -17.95 11.29 -11.12
CA PRO A 111 -18.64 12.35 -10.42
C PRO A 111 -20.16 12.20 -10.58
N ALA A 112 -20.89 12.10 -9.47
CA ALA A 112 -22.35 12.06 -9.48
C ALA A 112 -22.90 13.22 -10.33
N ALA A 113 -23.70 12.89 -11.35
CA ALA A 113 -24.34 13.83 -12.26
C ALA A 113 -25.19 14.83 -11.44
N GLY A 114 -24.62 15.98 -11.11
CA GLY A 114 -25.23 16.95 -10.18
C GLY A 114 -24.23 17.92 -9.54
N LYS A 115 -22.94 17.55 -9.48
CA LYS A 115 -21.85 18.48 -9.17
C LYS A 115 -21.39 19.19 -10.44
N GLN A 116 -22.31 19.84 -11.16
CA GLN A 116 -21.91 20.72 -12.26
C GLN A 116 -21.05 21.83 -11.65
N ALA A 117 -19.81 21.96 -12.11
CA ALA A 117 -19.00 23.14 -11.86
C ALA A 117 -19.87 24.35 -12.22
N VAL A 118 -20.24 25.13 -11.21
CA VAL A 118 -20.93 26.40 -11.44
C VAL A 118 -19.95 27.25 -12.21
N GLU A 119 -20.18 27.44 -13.52
CA GLU A 119 -19.52 28.49 -14.28
C GLU A 119 -19.81 29.80 -13.54
N ILE A 120 -18.80 30.33 -12.85
CA ILE A 120 -18.88 31.66 -12.25
C ILE A 120 -18.79 32.64 -13.41
N ASP A 121 -19.96 33.14 -13.83
CA ASP A 121 -20.06 34.21 -14.82
C ASP A 121 -19.30 35.44 -14.29
N GLU A 122 -18.27 35.85 -15.02
CA GLU A 122 -17.40 36.99 -14.73
C GLU A 122 -18.14 38.35 -14.74
N SER A 123 -19.41 38.40 -15.15
CA SER A 123 -20.26 39.59 -15.01
C SER A 123 -20.71 39.86 -13.56
N LEU A 124 -20.63 38.88 -12.64
CA LEU A 124 -20.93 39.06 -11.21
C LEU A 124 -19.86 39.86 -10.44
N ILE A 125 -18.70 40.09 -11.04
CA ILE A 125 -17.56 40.76 -10.41
C ILE A 125 -17.62 42.30 -10.59
N GLU A 126 -18.46 42.80 -11.50
CA GLU A 126 -18.61 44.22 -11.82
C GLU A 126 -19.78 44.86 -11.06
N GLY A 127 -19.78 44.75 -9.73
CA GLY A 127 -20.85 45.29 -8.88
C GLY A 127 -20.41 46.17 -7.71
N SER A 128 -19.15 46.13 -7.28
CA SER A 128 -18.73 46.90 -6.11
C SER A 128 -17.24 47.24 -6.13
N ASN A 129 -16.88 48.36 -6.76
CA ASN A 129 -15.98 49.36 -6.17
C ASN A 129 -15.78 50.55 -7.10
N SER A 130 -16.81 51.40 -7.19
CA SER A 130 -16.59 52.80 -7.56
C SER A 130 -16.07 53.58 -6.35
N THR A 131 -14.91 54.20 -6.53
CA THR A 131 -14.50 55.49 -5.94
C THR A 131 -13.81 55.45 -4.58
N THR A 132 -12.47 55.60 -4.55
CA THR A 132 -11.84 56.90 -4.23
C THR A 132 -10.31 56.82 -4.23
N THR A 133 -9.76 57.79 -4.93
CA THR A 133 -8.38 58.12 -5.24
C THR A 133 -7.56 58.60 -4.03
N ARG A 134 -6.22 58.52 -4.20
CA ARG A 134 -5.14 59.44 -3.74
C ARG A 134 -4.24 59.03 -2.56
N SER A 135 -2.99 58.75 -2.96
CA SER A 135 -1.77 59.48 -2.59
C SER A 135 -0.93 59.03 -1.38
N SER A 136 0.21 58.41 -1.72
CA SER A 136 1.60 58.84 -1.44
C SER A 136 2.03 59.30 -0.03
N GLY A 137 3.05 58.62 0.49
CA GLY A 137 4.02 59.10 1.49
C GLY A 137 4.89 57.92 1.96
N THR A 138 6.08 57.67 1.39
CA THR A 138 7.39 58.29 1.72
C THR A 138 7.85 58.06 3.18
N ALA A 139 8.76 57.09 3.28
CA ALA A 139 10.02 57.08 4.04
C ALA A 139 10.07 56.90 5.57
N SER A 140 11.17 56.23 5.94
CA SER A 140 11.99 56.35 7.18
C SER A 140 11.65 55.33 8.27
N THR A 141 12.55 54.75 9.07
CA THR A 141 14.02 54.72 9.22
C THR A 141 14.28 53.79 10.42
N THR A 142 15.29 52.92 10.30
CA THR A 142 16.27 52.47 11.31
C THR A 142 15.94 52.47 12.81
N THR A 143 16.16 51.35 13.50
CA THR A 143 16.93 51.20 14.77
C THR A 143 16.86 49.74 15.25
N SER A 144 17.96 48.97 15.22
CA SER A 144 18.94 48.79 16.31
C SER A 144 18.39 48.11 17.57
N ALA A 145 18.82 46.88 17.85
CA ALA A 145 19.55 46.55 19.08
C ALA A 145 19.94 45.06 19.15
N SER A 146 21.24 44.89 19.40
CA SER A 146 21.97 43.72 19.84
C SER A 146 21.49 43.13 21.17
N GLY A 147 21.56 41.80 21.31
CA GLY A 147 21.43 41.08 22.57
C GLY A 147 22.30 39.82 22.60
N THR A 148 23.59 40.01 22.89
CA THR A 148 24.55 38.96 23.28
C THR A 148 24.30 38.52 24.72
N SER A 149 24.23 37.21 24.99
CA SER A 149 24.61 36.51 26.25
C SER A 149 24.43 34.99 26.05
N ARG A 150 25.46 34.17 25.77
CA ARG A 150 26.46 33.53 26.67
C ARG A 150 25.88 32.72 27.84
N SER A 151 26.20 31.41 27.86
CA SER A 151 26.75 30.57 28.96
C SER A 151 26.26 29.11 28.80
N THR A 152 27.06 28.12 28.34
CA THR A 152 28.17 27.37 28.95
C THR A 152 27.78 26.23 29.91
N SER A 153 28.49 25.11 29.74
CA SER A 153 28.67 23.92 30.62
C SER A 153 27.56 22.84 30.50
N SER A 154 27.82 21.54 30.40
CA SER A 154 29.00 20.72 30.73
C SER A 154 28.90 19.32 30.10
N SER A 155 30.02 18.78 29.58
CA SER A 155 30.30 17.33 29.43
C SER A 155 30.83 16.81 30.80
N PRO A 156 31.05 15.49 31.11
CA PRO A 156 31.62 14.44 30.23
C PRO A 156 31.17 12.98 30.57
N PRO A 157 32.00 11.92 30.45
CA PRO A 157 31.80 10.80 29.53
C PRO A 157 31.37 9.49 30.24
N SER A 158 30.95 8.48 29.48
CA SER A 158 30.86 7.11 29.99
C SER A 158 31.69 6.13 29.17
N THR A 159 32.27 5.22 29.93
CA THR A 159 33.47 4.43 29.70
C THR A 159 33.10 3.06 29.14
N THR A 160 34.00 2.53 28.30
CA THR A 160 34.36 1.11 28.12
C THR A 160 33.40 0.04 28.66
N ALA A 161 32.84 -0.76 27.76
CA ALA A 161 32.48 -2.15 28.04
C ALA A 161 33.15 -3.06 27.02
N ARG A 162 34.29 -3.58 27.46
CA ARG A 162 35.05 -4.69 26.88
C ARG A 162 34.42 -5.96 27.43
N SER A 163 33.90 -6.84 26.58
CA SER A 163 33.70 -8.25 26.95
C SER A 163 34.06 -9.12 25.75
N GLY A 164 35.13 -9.88 25.92
CA GLY A 164 35.48 -10.99 25.05
C GLY A 164 34.75 -12.22 25.54
N THR A 165 34.25 -13.00 24.59
CA THR A 165 34.08 -14.44 24.75
C THR A 165 34.43 -15.05 23.42
N GLY A 166 35.58 -15.73 23.39
CA GLY A 166 36.03 -16.48 22.23
C GLY A 166 35.10 -17.64 21.93
N ARG A 167 35.01 -17.97 20.65
CA ARG A 167 34.91 -19.35 20.19
C ARG A 167 35.57 -19.46 18.83
N SER A 168 36.79 -19.97 18.88
CA SER A 168 37.45 -20.64 17.78
C SER A 168 36.62 -21.83 17.33
N SER A 169 36.20 -21.85 16.07
CA SER A 169 35.92 -23.06 15.32
C SER A 169 36.24 -22.78 13.87
N GLY A 170 37.36 -23.33 13.39
CA GLY A 170 37.76 -23.26 12.00
C GLY A 170 36.69 -23.88 11.10
N ILE A 171 36.31 -23.17 10.05
CA ILE A 171 35.54 -23.73 8.94
C ILE A 171 36.56 -24.04 7.84
N GLU A 172 37.27 -25.14 8.04
CA GLU A 172 37.92 -25.90 6.99
C GLU A 172 36.91 -26.98 6.58
N THR A 173 36.00 -26.66 5.66
CA THR A 173 35.23 -27.66 4.89
C THR A 173 34.65 -27.00 3.64
N PRO A 174 35.31 -27.08 2.48
CA PRO A 174 34.67 -26.79 1.21
C PRO A 174 33.90 -28.04 0.81
N GLY A 175 32.60 -28.12 1.11
CA GLY A 175 31.87 -29.33 0.75
C GLY A 175 30.42 -29.45 1.17
N LEU A 176 29.64 -28.36 1.29
CA LEU A 176 28.17 -28.51 1.38
C LEU A 176 27.40 -27.20 1.12
N LEU A 177 27.69 -26.48 0.02
CA LEU A 177 26.96 -25.25 -0.33
C LEU A 177 26.57 -25.15 -1.82
N ALA A 178 26.53 -26.28 -2.53
CA ALA A 178 26.07 -26.30 -3.93
C ALA A 178 24.64 -26.85 -4.10
N GLY A 179 24.09 -27.57 -3.12
CA GLY A 179 22.79 -28.23 -3.26
C GLY A 179 21.59 -27.35 -2.92
N THR A 180 21.68 -26.53 -1.87
CA THR A 180 20.51 -25.82 -1.31
C THR A 180 20.11 -24.60 -2.12
N ALA A 181 21.07 -23.89 -2.74
CA ALA A 181 20.79 -22.74 -3.60
C ALA A 181 20.04 -23.12 -4.87
N LEU A 182 20.34 -24.29 -5.47
CA LEU A 182 19.65 -24.77 -6.67
C LEU A 182 18.18 -25.11 -6.39
N VAL A 183 17.90 -25.77 -5.25
CA VAL A 183 16.52 -26.16 -4.87
C VAL A 183 15.64 -24.92 -4.67
N ILE A 184 16.18 -23.86 -4.07
CA ILE A 184 15.45 -22.60 -3.86
C ILE A 184 15.18 -21.90 -5.20
N LEU A 185 16.15 -21.87 -6.12
CA LEU A 185 15.98 -21.27 -7.45
C LEU A 185 14.96 -22.04 -8.32
N VAL A 186 14.96 -23.37 -8.24
CA VAL A 186 13.97 -24.24 -8.92
C VAL A 186 12.57 -24.09 -8.31
N GLY A 187 12.47 -23.95 -6.99
CA GLY A 187 11.20 -23.74 -6.28
C GLY A 187 10.55 -22.38 -6.58
N ILE A 188 11.34 -21.32 -6.74
CA ILE A 188 10.86 -20.00 -7.15
C ILE A 188 10.35 -20.03 -8.60
N GLY A 189 10.99 -20.81 -9.47
CA GLY A 189 10.47 -21.04 -10.82
C GLY A 189 9.05 -21.61 -10.80
N LEU A 190 8.82 -22.68 -10.04
CA LEU A 190 7.52 -23.37 -9.95
C LEU A 190 6.34 -22.49 -9.49
N LEU A 191 6.60 -21.40 -8.76
CA LEU A 191 5.56 -20.48 -8.27
C LEU A 191 5.02 -19.52 -9.35
N PHE A 192 5.65 -19.44 -10.53
CA PHE A 192 5.32 -18.47 -11.60
C PHE A 192 4.81 -19.11 -12.91
N LEU A 193 4.51 -20.42 -12.95
CA LEU A 193 4.22 -21.13 -14.21
C LEU A 193 2.73 -21.36 -14.47
N ASP A 194 2.14 -20.51 -15.31
CA ASP A 194 0.72 -20.57 -15.73
C ASP A 194 0.48 -21.45 -16.98
N GLY A 195 1.16 -22.61 -17.10
CA GLY A 195 1.08 -23.44 -18.32
C GLY A 195 1.38 -24.93 -18.13
N PRO A 196 0.46 -25.86 -18.51
CA PRO A 196 0.60 -27.30 -18.27
C PRO A 196 1.75 -27.97 -19.06
N ALA A 197 2.22 -27.38 -20.16
CA ALA A 197 3.30 -27.93 -20.97
C ALA A 197 4.68 -27.92 -20.27
N MET A 198 4.89 -27.01 -19.31
CA MET A 198 6.18 -26.83 -18.62
C MET A 198 6.36 -27.77 -17.42
N PHE A 199 5.30 -28.44 -16.96
CA PHE A 199 5.35 -29.43 -15.88
C PHE A 199 6.18 -30.66 -16.27
N VAL A 200 6.03 -31.13 -17.52
CA VAL A 200 6.72 -32.33 -18.02
C VAL A 200 8.23 -32.11 -18.13
N GLY A 201 8.66 -30.94 -18.61
CA GLY A 201 10.07 -30.59 -18.71
C GLY A 201 10.75 -30.53 -17.34
N THR A 202 10.05 -30.02 -16.33
CA THR A 202 10.59 -29.88 -14.97
C THR A 202 10.79 -31.22 -14.27
N ILE A 203 9.85 -32.17 -14.43
CA ILE A 203 9.99 -33.53 -13.90
C ILE A 203 11.18 -34.25 -14.55
N ALA A 204 11.39 -34.06 -15.86
CA ALA A 204 12.53 -34.65 -16.56
C ALA A 204 13.89 -34.14 -16.03
N VAL A 205 13.99 -32.83 -15.74
CA VAL A 205 15.21 -32.23 -15.16
C VAL A 205 15.47 -32.74 -13.75
N LEU A 206 14.44 -32.82 -12.89
CA LEU A 206 14.54 -33.37 -11.54
C LEU A 206 14.97 -34.84 -11.57
N GLY A 207 14.36 -35.65 -12.43
CA GLY A 207 14.74 -37.05 -12.63
C GLY A 207 16.19 -37.20 -13.08
N GLY A 208 16.63 -36.40 -14.05
CA GLY A 208 18.01 -36.39 -14.53
C GLY A 208 19.02 -36.05 -13.43
N LEU A 209 18.71 -35.09 -12.56
CA LEU A 209 19.59 -34.68 -11.46
C LEU A 209 19.70 -35.77 -10.38
N VAL A 210 18.60 -36.46 -10.08
CA VAL A 210 18.61 -37.61 -9.15
C VAL A 210 19.46 -38.76 -9.71
N VAL A 211 19.31 -39.08 -11.00
CA VAL A 211 20.11 -40.13 -11.65
C VAL A 211 21.60 -39.75 -11.69
N ALA A 212 21.91 -38.51 -12.06
CA ALA A 212 23.29 -38.02 -12.07
C ALA A 212 23.91 -38.04 -10.67
N GLY A 213 23.16 -37.65 -9.64
CA GLY A 213 23.59 -37.73 -8.24
C GLY A 213 23.81 -39.17 -7.77
N TYR A 214 22.95 -40.10 -8.19
CA TYR A 214 23.09 -41.53 -7.90
C TYR A 214 24.36 -42.13 -8.52
N LEU A 215 24.66 -41.80 -9.79
CA LEU A 215 25.89 -42.21 -10.48
C LEU A 215 27.17 -41.58 -9.92
N LEU A 216 27.05 -40.48 -9.18
CA LEU A 216 28.20 -39.85 -8.51
C LEU A 216 28.49 -40.49 -7.14
N LEU A 217 27.50 -41.17 -6.55
CA LEU A 217 27.59 -41.83 -5.25
C LEU A 217 27.88 -43.33 -5.34
N TYR A 218 27.84 -43.92 -6.54
CA TYR A 218 28.05 -45.34 -6.79
C TYR A 218 28.98 -45.56 -7.99
#